data_AF-A0A9E5MKN7-F1
#
_entry.id   AF-A0A9E5MKN7-F1
#
_cell.length_a   1.000
_cell.length_b   1.000
_cell.length_c   1.000
_cell.angle_alpha   90.00
_cell.angle_beta   90.00
_cell.angle_gamma   90.00
#
_symmetry.space_group_name_H-M   'P 1'
#
loop_
_entity.id
_entity.type
_entity.pdbx_description
1 polymer ?
#
loop_
_entity_poly.entity_id
_entity_poly.type
_entity_poly.pdbx_seq_one_letter_code
_entity_poly.pdbx_strand_id
1 'polypeptide(L)'
;MTATRGVFAGLMAVCVGLLAAGATPPSAEEELEQFATANAQSFVVRASVDAPEVMRDDFGATPGYETFIAGGTNHDWAKLVLLMGEFPLTDSNVTVVTRWMRQENYVDAWWTRNNPLNNGWGSGGGGGTGTYVHLVDAAENAAEALHTLPRYGEIVATLQASAPTEEVERAIWFSGWASGMYNNGAHWAYNEVPVVQAPPSAWGR
;
A
#
# COMPACT_ATOMS: atom_id res chain seq x y z
N MET A 1 42.01 -50.56 4.18
CA MET A 1 41.47 -49.40 3.43
C MET A 1 42.40 -48.23 3.70
N THR A 2 43.38 -48.05 2.81
CA THR A 2 43.53 -46.89 1.90
C THR A 2 44.10 -45.66 2.66
N ALA A 3 45.43 -45.48 2.69
CA ALA A 3 46.26 -44.72 1.73
C ALA A 3 45.92 -43.21 1.75
N THR A 4 46.80 -42.21 1.88
CA THR A 4 48.20 -42.08 1.46
C THR A 4 48.79 -40.87 2.21
N ARG A 5 50.00 -41.02 2.78
CA ARG A 5 50.90 -39.92 3.14
C ARG A 5 51.97 -39.81 2.07
N GLY A 6 52.37 -38.56 1.76
CA GLY A 6 53.59 -38.26 1.02
C GLY A 6 53.32 -37.60 -0.34
N VAL A 7 54.18 -36.76 -0.90
CA VAL A 7 55.50 -36.21 -0.54
C VAL A 7 55.70 -35.08 -1.57
N PHE A 8 56.17 -33.90 -1.19
CA PHE A 8 56.96 -33.07 -2.13
C PHE A 8 58.01 -32.27 -1.36
N ALA A 9 59.15 -32.91 -1.11
CA ALA A 9 60.42 -32.26 -0.88
C ALA A 9 61.50 -33.21 -1.42
N GLY A 10 62.10 -32.85 -2.54
CA GLY A 10 63.09 -33.66 -3.23
C GLY A 10 63.87 -32.83 -4.23
N LEU A 11 64.74 -31.97 -3.71
CA LEU A 11 65.87 -31.44 -4.47
C LEU A 11 66.88 -32.59 -4.61
N MET A 12 67.27 -32.92 -5.84
CA MET A 12 68.65 -33.33 -6.17
C MET A 12 68.82 -33.39 -7.68
N ALA A 13 69.86 -32.69 -8.12
CA ALA A 13 70.25 -32.47 -9.50
C ALA A 13 70.82 -33.72 -10.15
N VAL A 14 70.60 -33.87 -11.46
CA VAL A 14 71.49 -34.61 -12.36
C VAL A 14 71.63 -33.82 -13.66
N CYS A 15 72.83 -33.31 -13.91
CA CYS A 15 73.26 -32.75 -15.18
C CYS A 15 73.93 -33.83 -16.02
N VAL A 16 73.43 -34.11 -17.23
CA VAL A 16 74.14 -34.47 -18.49
C VAL A 16 73.06 -34.28 -19.57
N GLY A 17 73.11 -33.40 -20.57
CA GLY A 17 74.21 -33.03 -21.45
C GLY A 17 73.87 -33.55 -22.86
N LEU A 18 73.23 -32.72 -23.70
CA LEU A 18 73.18 -32.89 -25.16
C LEU A 18 72.78 -31.55 -25.82
N LEU A 19 73.72 -30.99 -26.57
CA LEU A 19 73.56 -29.81 -27.41
C LEU A 19 72.64 -30.11 -28.60
N ALA A 20 71.55 -29.35 -28.76
CA ALA A 20 71.02 -28.91 -30.04
C ALA A 20 69.93 -27.84 -29.83
N ALA A 21 70.07 -26.71 -30.55
CA ALA A 21 69.19 -25.54 -30.62
C ALA A 21 69.20 -24.60 -29.39
N GLY A 22 69.75 -23.40 -29.58
CA GLY A 22 69.83 -22.33 -28.58
C GLY A 22 68.49 -21.72 -28.20
N ALA A 23 67.64 -22.48 -27.53
CA ALA A 23 66.47 -21.94 -26.84
C ALA A 23 66.91 -21.44 -25.46
N THR A 24 67.01 -20.12 -25.30
CA THR A 24 66.99 -19.48 -23.99
C THR A 24 65.65 -19.79 -23.31
N PRO A 25 65.62 -20.07 -22.00
CA PRO A 25 64.36 -20.18 -21.27
C PRO A 25 63.57 -18.87 -21.42
N PRO A 26 62.24 -18.92 -21.52
CA PRO A 26 61.42 -17.73 -21.69
C PRO A 26 61.66 -16.78 -20.51
N SER A 27 61.71 -15.50 -20.81
CA SER A 27 61.76 -14.46 -19.78
C SER A 27 60.44 -14.40 -19.02
N ALA A 28 60.45 -13.84 -17.81
CA ALA A 28 59.23 -13.67 -17.02
C ALA A 28 58.17 -12.81 -17.74
N GLU A 29 58.58 -11.92 -18.64
CA GLU A 29 57.68 -11.11 -19.48
C GLU A 29 57.00 -11.97 -20.55
N GLU A 30 57.75 -12.90 -21.18
CA GLU A 30 57.20 -13.83 -22.17
C GLU A 30 56.24 -14.85 -21.53
N GLU A 31 56.53 -15.30 -20.30
CA GLU A 31 55.62 -16.16 -19.54
C GLU A 31 54.32 -15.43 -19.16
N LEU A 32 54.40 -14.15 -18.79
CA LEU A 32 53.23 -13.33 -18.46
C LEU A 32 52.36 -13.06 -19.70
N GLU A 33 52.97 -12.74 -20.84
CA GLU A 33 52.23 -12.56 -22.10
C GLU A 33 51.56 -13.85 -22.58
N GLN A 34 52.25 -15.00 -22.46
CA GLN A 34 51.62 -16.30 -22.75
C GLN A 34 50.47 -16.60 -21.81
N PHE A 35 50.61 -16.32 -20.51
CA PHE A 35 49.53 -16.53 -19.55
C PHE A 35 48.34 -15.60 -19.82
N ALA A 36 48.59 -14.32 -20.10
CA ALA A 36 47.55 -13.36 -20.43
C ALA A 36 46.81 -13.74 -21.72
N THR A 37 47.53 -14.21 -22.74
CA THR A 37 46.95 -14.66 -24.02
C THR A 37 46.15 -15.96 -23.85
N ALA A 38 46.68 -16.93 -23.09
CA ALA A 38 46.03 -18.21 -22.85
C ALA A 38 44.77 -18.10 -21.97
N ASN A 39 44.71 -17.08 -21.10
CA ASN A 39 43.59 -16.84 -20.19
C ASN A 39 42.74 -15.62 -20.57
N ALA A 40 42.95 -15.07 -21.76
CA ALA A 40 42.15 -13.97 -22.27
C ALA A 40 40.70 -14.45 -22.48
N GLN A 41 39.76 -13.86 -21.75
CA GLN A 41 38.34 -14.06 -21.96
C GLN A 41 37.79 -12.89 -22.76
N SER A 42 37.14 -13.17 -23.88
CA SER A 42 36.41 -12.17 -24.65
C SER A 42 34.91 -12.33 -24.43
N PHE A 43 34.22 -11.20 -24.33
CA PHE A 43 32.76 -11.15 -24.35
C PHE A 43 32.32 -10.18 -25.44
N VAL A 44 31.43 -10.65 -26.31
CA VAL A 44 30.87 -9.84 -27.39
C VAL A 44 29.53 -9.28 -26.91
N VAL A 45 29.50 -7.97 -26.67
CA VAL A 45 28.25 -7.23 -26.41
C VAL A 45 27.60 -6.93 -27.76
N ARG A 46 26.35 -7.33 -27.96
CA ARG A 46 25.58 -6.92 -29.14
C ARG A 46 25.32 -5.40 -29.09
N ALA A 47 25.49 -4.70 -30.20
CA ALA A 47 25.36 -3.24 -30.29
C ALA A 47 23.94 -2.73 -29.99
N SER A 48 22.92 -3.60 -30.09
CA SER A 48 21.56 -3.32 -29.69
C SER A 48 20.87 -4.57 -29.18
N VAL A 49 20.04 -4.37 -28.15
CA VAL A 49 19.03 -5.32 -27.68
C VAL A 49 17.71 -4.68 -28.05
N ASP A 50 16.84 -5.37 -28.80
CA ASP A 50 15.49 -4.89 -29.04
C ASP A 50 14.80 -4.72 -27.68
N ALA A 51 14.27 -3.53 -27.41
CA ALA A 51 13.54 -3.29 -26.18
C ALA A 51 12.39 -4.31 -26.11
N PRO A 52 12.24 -5.07 -25.02
CA PRO A 52 11.08 -5.94 -24.88
C PRO A 52 9.84 -5.07 -25.00
N GLU A 53 8.88 -5.50 -25.82
CA GLU A 53 7.56 -4.90 -25.85
C GLU A 53 6.95 -5.11 -24.45
N VAL A 54 6.97 -4.05 -23.65
CA VAL A 54 6.36 -4.06 -22.32
C VAL A 54 4.86 -3.98 -22.55
N MET A 55 4.23 -5.13 -22.74
CA MET A 55 2.80 -5.30 -22.53
C MET A 55 2.54 -4.98 -21.06
N ARG A 56 2.11 -3.74 -20.78
CA ARG A 56 1.49 -3.43 -19.51
C ARG A 56 0.07 -3.95 -19.61
N ASP A 57 -0.23 -4.95 -18.79
CA ASP A 57 -1.62 -5.29 -18.54
C ASP A 57 -2.33 -4.00 -18.08
N ASP A 58 -3.43 -3.65 -18.74
CA ASP A 58 -4.36 -2.68 -18.21
C ASP A 58 -4.96 -3.28 -16.93
N PHE A 59 -4.40 -2.89 -15.78
CA PHE A 59 -5.02 -3.18 -14.50
C PHE A 59 -6.23 -2.25 -14.36
N GLY A 60 -7.40 -2.72 -14.81
CA GLY A 60 -8.69 -2.15 -14.44
C GLY A 60 -8.92 -2.33 -12.93
N ALA A 61 -8.43 -1.40 -12.13
CA ALA A 61 -8.64 -1.41 -10.70
C ALA A 61 -10.05 -0.89 -10.35
N THR A 62 -11.06 -1.78 -10.38
CA THR A 62 -12.19 -1.66 -9.45
C THR A 62 -12.32 -2.82 -8.44
N PRO A 63 -11.23 -3.44 -7.91
CA PRO A 63 -11.33 -4.39 -6.79
C PRO A 63 -11.88 -3.79 -5.49
N GLY A 64 -11.64 -2.51 -5.19
CA GLY A 64 -11.99 -1.93 -3.88
C GLY A 64 -13.50 -1.86 -3.61
N TYR A 65 -14.25 -1.31 -4.57
CA TYR A 65 -15.68 -0.99 -4.43
C TYR A 65 -16.53 -2.23 -4.14
N GLU A 66 -16.51 -3.21 -5.04
CA GLU A 66 -17.31 -4.43 -4.91
C GLU A 66 -16.81 -5.33 -3.77
N THR A 67 -15.52 -5.29 -3.45
CA THR A 67 -14.98 -6.00 -2.26
C THR A 67 -15.56 -5.44 -0.97
N PHE A 68 -15.66 -4.11 -0.84
CA PHE A 68 -16.23 -3.49 0.36
C PHE A 68 -17.74 -3.78 0.47
N ILE A 69 -18.48 -3.73 -0.63
CA ILE A 69 -19.91 -4.10 -0.63
C ILE A 69 -20.10 -5.58 -0.27
N ALA A 70 -19.28 -6.48 -0.81
CA ALA A 70 -19.34 -7.90 -0.49
C ALA A 70 -18.97 -8.19 0.99
N GLY A 71 -18.04 -7.43 1.57
CA GLY A 71 -17.70 -7.52 3.00
C GLY A 71 -18.85 -7.04 3.90
N GLY A 72 -19.49 -5.94 3.51
CA GLY A 72 -20.76 -5.49 4.08
C GLY A 72 -20.70 -4.95 5.51
N THR A 73 -19.50 -4.62 6.01
CA THR A 73 -19.30 -4.13 7.38
C THR A 73 -19.29 -2.61 7.49
N ASN A 74 -19.40 -2.08 8.70
CA ASN A 74 -19.15 -0.67 9.01
C ASN A 74 -17.74 -0.20 8.60
N HIS A 75 -16.74 -1.05 8.75
CA HIS A 75 -15.37 -0.76 8.32
C HIS A 75 -15.26 -0.72 6.79
N ASP A 76 -15.97 -1.62 6.10
CA ASP A 76 -16.02 -1.62 4.64
C ASP A 76 -16.77 -0.39 4.11
N TRP A 77 -17.85 0.03 4.77
CA TRP A 77 -18.54 1.27 4.43
C TRP A 77 -17.64 2.50 4.61
N ALA A 78 -16.87 2.57 5.70
CA ALA A 78 -15.91 3.64 5.91
C ALA A 78 -14.83 3.69 4.82
N LYS A 79 -14.31 2.53 4.42
CA LYS A 79 -13.37 2.43 3.29
C LYS A 79 -14.05 2.83 1.97
N LEU A 80 -15.32 2.52 1.78
CA LEU A 80 -16.07 2.90 0.59
C LEU A 80 -16.20 4.43 0.49
N VAL A 81 -16.51 5.13 1.59
CA VAL A 81 -16.51 6.61 1.65
C VAL A 81 -15.14 7.17 1.30
N LEU A 82 -14.07 6.63 1.89
CA LEU A 82 -12.72 7.10 1.62
C LEU A 82 -12.30 6.85 0.16
N LEU A 83 -12.64 5.70 -0.40
CA LEU A 83 -12.40 5.36 -1.79
C LEU A 83 -13.14 6.32 -2.73
N MET A 84 -14.45 6.51 -2.54
CA MET A 84 -15.28 7.40 -3.36
C MET A 84 -14.90 8.88 -3.22
N GLY A 85 -14.43 9.28 -2.03
CA GLY A 85 -13.92 10.62 -1.77
C GLY A 85 -12.47 10.84 -2.19
N GLU A 86 -11.83 9.85 -2.82
CA GLU A 86 -10.42 9.90 -3.24
C GLU A 86 -9.44 10.21 -2.08
N PHE A 87 -9.80 9.79 -0.87
CA PHE A 87 -8.96 9.90 0.31
C PHE A 87 -8.06 8.66 0.45
N PRO A 88 -6.85 8.79 0.99
CA PRO A 88 -6.01 7.64 1.29
C PRO A 88 -6.70 6.62 2.21
N LEU A 89 -6.64 5.34 1.84
CA LEU A 89 -7.14 4.22 2.65
C LEU A 89 -6.11 3.78 3.70
N THR A 90 -5.83 4.66 4.66
CA THR A 90 -4.93 4.37 5.79
C THR A 90 -5.69 3.93 7.03
N ASP A 91 -5.01 3.22 7.94
CA ASP A 91 -5.62 2.80 9.22
C ASP A 91 -6.14 3.99 10.02
N SER A 92 -5.45 5.14 9.97
CA SER A 92 -5.88 6.37 10.64
C SER A 92 -7.24 6.84 10.09
N ASN A 93 -7.35 7.00 8.77
CA ASN A 93 -8.57 7.48 8.12
C ASN A 93 -9.74 6.53 8.34
N VAL A 94 -9.52 5.22 8.17
CA VAL A 94 -10.56 4.20 8.40
C VAL A 94 -11.01 4.21 9.86
N THR A 95 -10.07 4.33 10.81
CA THR A 95 -10.38 4.42 12.24
C THR A 95 -11.24 5.64 12.54
N VAL A 96 -10.91 6.81 12.02
CA VAL A 96 -11.66 8.03 12.35
C VAL A 96 -13.05 8.02 11.73
N VAL A 97 -13.20 7.59 10.48
CA VAL A 97 -14.52 7.50 9.84
C VAL A 97 -15.43 6.48 10.56
N THR A 98 -14.89 5.33 10.97
CA THR A 98 -15.66 4.35 11.76
C THR A 98 -16.00 4.84 13.16
N ARG A 99 -15.10 5.58 13.83
CA ARG A 99 -15.38 6.19 15.13
C ARG A 99 -16.43 7.29 15.02
N TRP A 100 -16.39 8.09 13.97
CA TRP A 100 -17.38 9.12 13.69
C TRP A 100 -18.76 8.50 13.46
N MET A 101 -18.84 7.46 12.62
CA MET A 101 -20.08 6.69 12.43
C MET A 101 -20.70 6.21 13.75
N ARG A 102 -19.88 5.70 14.68
CA ARG A 102 -20.36 5.30 16.01
C ARG A 102 -20.89 6.46 16.84
N GLN A 103 -20.40 7.69 16.66
CA GLN A 103 -20.97 8.83 17.36
C GLN A 103 -22.34 9.21 16.81
N GLU A 104 -22.56 8.96 15.54
CA GLU A 104 -23.78 9.32 14.84
C GLU A 104 -24.88 8.26 14.99
N ASN A 105 -24.49 7.00 15.21
CA ASN A 105 -25.42 5.86 15.23
C ASN A 105 -25.00 4.79 16.25
N TYR A 106 -25.97 3.98 16.70
CA TYR A 106 -25.69 2.78 17.49
C TYR A 106 -24.79 1.80 16.71
N VAL A 107 -23.79 1.22 17.38
CA VAL A 107 -22.80 0.33 16.73
C VAL A 107 -23.43 -0.88 16.07
N ASP A 108 -24.41 -1.50 16.73
CA ASP A 108 -25.12 -2.70 16.30
C ASP A 108 -26.23 -2.43 15.29
N ALA A 109 -26.52 -1.16 15.00
CA ALA A 109 -27.51 -0.71 14.02
C ALA A 109 -26.98 0.49 13.21
N TRP A 110 -25.68 0.49 12.91
CA TRP A 110 -24.98 1.62 12.29
C TRP A 110 -25.53 2.00 10.91
N TRP A 111 -26.22 1.07 10.24
CA TRP A 111 -26.88 1.26 8.95
C TRP A 111 -28.29 1.85 9.07
N THR A 112 -28.71 2.31 10.25
CA THR A 112 -30.04 2.92 10.45
C THR A 112 -30.24 4.08 9.47
N ARG A 113 -31.41 4.13 8.81
CA ARG A 113 -31.74 5.07 7.72
C ARG A 113 -30.80 5.01 6.52
N ASN A 114 -29.95 3.98 6.44
CA ASN A 114 -28.80 3.92 5.56
C ASN A 114 -27.98 5.21 5.58
N ASN A 115 -27.86 5.90 6.72
CA ASN A 115 -27.16 7.19 6.82
C ASN A 115 -26.15 7.18 7.98
N PRO A 116 -25.02 6.46 7.81
CA PRO A 116 -24.11 6.16 8.92
C PRO A 116 -23.39 7.37 9.54
N LEU A 117 -23.22 8.47 8.78
CA LEU A 117 -22.60 9.72 9.28
C LEU A 117 -23.61 10.82 9.59
N ASN A 118 -24.91 10.54 9.47
CA ASN A 118 -25.98 11.53 9.61
C ASN A 118 -25.69 12.83 8.83
N ASN A 119 -25.06 12.82 7.64
CA ASN A 119 -24.69 14.08 6.99
C ASN A 119 -25.88 14.76 6.28
N GLY A 120 -26.92 13.98 5.95
CA GLY A 120 -28.19 14.44 5.37
C GLY A 120 -28.10 15.00 3.95
N TRP A 121 -26.93 14.99 3.32
CA TRP A 121 -26.65 15.58 2.01
C TRP A 121 -27.19 14.72 0.86
N GLY A 122 -27.98 15.28 -0.05
CA GLY A 122 -28.63 14.48 -1.11
C GLY A 122 -29.71 13.52 -0.60
N SER A 123 -29.99 13.52 0.70
CA SER A 123 -31.19 12.91 1.28
C SER A 123 -32.24 14.01 1.51
N GLY A 124 -33.53 13.70 1.35
CA GLY A 124 -34.64 14.67 1.49
C GLY A 124 -34.83 15.32 2.87
N GLY A 125 -33.85 15.16 3.78
CA GLY A 125 -33.86 15.70 5.14
C GLY A 125 -32.94 16.92 5.39
N GLY A 126 -31.86 17.12 4.62
CA GLY A 126 -30.96 18.30 4.64
C GLY A 126 -30.22 18.66 5.95
N GLY A 127 -30.79 18.36 7.12
CA GLY A 127 -30.27 18.64 8.46
C GLY A 127 -29.61 17.44 9.13
N GLY A 128 -29.25 16.42 8.36
CA GLY A 128 -28.47 15.29 8.84
C GLY A 128 -29.19 13.98 9.02
N THR A 129 -30.45 14.02 9.43
CA THR A 129 -31.22 12.83 9.82
C THR A 129 -32.00 12.19 8.68
N GLY A 130 -31.75 12.61 7.44
CA GLY A 130 -32.40 12.06 6.26
C GLY A 130 -32.03 10.59 6.01
N THR A 131 -32.71 9.98 5.04
CA THR A 131 -32.59 8.55 4.70
C THR A 131 -32.13 8.39 3.27
N TYR A 132 -31.26 7.41 3.02
CA TYR A 132 -30.89 6.98 1.67
C TYR A 132 -31.52 5.63 1.36
N VAL A 133 -31.61 5.31 0.06
CA VAL A 133 -32.17 4.03 -0.38
C VAL A 133 -31.22 2.90 -0.03
N HIS A 134 -29.93 3.08 -0.31
CA HIS A 134 -28.88 2.11 0.02
C HIS A 134 -27.66 2.78 0.68
N LEU A 135 -26.88 1.97 1.38
CA LEU A 135 -25.62 2.38 2.01
C LEU A 135 -24.58 2.86 0.99
N VAL A 136 -24.65 2.34 -0.23
CA VAL A 136 -23.79 2.78 -1.34
C VAL A 136 -24.08 4.25 -1.70
N ASP A 137 -25.35 4.60 -1.89
CA ASP A 137 -25.77 5.99 -2.15
C ASP A 137 -25.33 6.92 -1.02
N ALA A 138 -25.43 6.44 0.22
CA ALA A 138 -25.02 7.20 1.40
C ALA A 138 -23.52 7.43 1.45
N ALA A 139 -22.71 6.47 1.00
CA ALA A 139 -21.26 6.62 0.93
C ALA A 139 -20.86 7.64 -0.13
N GLU A 140 -21.50 7.60 -1.31
CA GLU A 140 -21.30 8.57 -2.39
C GLU A 140 -21.66 9.98 -1.93
N ASN A 141 -22.82 10.12 -1.27
CA ASN A 141 -23.24 11.42 -0.75
C ASN A 141 -22.37 11.91 0.42
N ALA A 142 -21.83 11.02 1.25
CA ALA A 142 -20.86 11.41 2.28
C ALA A 142 -19.56 11.92 1.66
N ALA A 143 -19.03 11.20 0.66
CA ALA A 143 -17.85 11.60 -0.09
C ALA A 143 -18.05 12.95 -0.80
N GLU A 144 -19.17 13.12 -1.49
CA GLU A 144 -19.52 14.39 -2.14
C GLU A 144 -19.64 15.50 -1.10
N ALA A 145 -20.38 15.29 -0.01
CA ALA A 145 -20.56 16.30 1.03
C ALA A 145 -19.22 16.80 1.59
N LEU A 146 -18.24 15.90 1.82
CA LEU A 146 -16.89 16.26 2.26
C LEU A 146 -16.21 17.24 1.30
N HIS A 147 -16.34 17.05 -0.01
CA HIS A 147 -15.76 17.94 -1.02
C HIS A 147 -16.58 19.21 -1.27
N THR A 148 -17.91 19.14 -1.23
CA THR A 148 -18.77 20.27 -1.59
C THR A 148 -18.96 21.27 -0.45
N LEU A 149 -19.04 20.80 0.80
CA LEU A 149 -19.50 21.63 1.91
C LEU A 149 -18.31 22.30 2.63
N PRO A 150 -18.22 23.64 2.66
CA PRO A 150 -17.09 24.35 3.26
C PRO A 150 -16.85 24.01 4.74
N ARG A 151 -17.91 23.60 5.46
CA ARG A 151 -17.86 23.22 6.88
C ARG A 151 -16.98 21.99 7.16
N TYR A 152 -16.58 21.24 6.13
CA TYR A 152 -15.71 20.07 6.26
C TYR A 152 -14.26 20.30 5.80
N GLY A 153 -13.88 21.54 5.46
CA GLY A 153 -12.57 21.82 4.86
C GLY A 153 -11.36 21.27 5.64
N GLU A 154 -11.33 21.42 6.96
CA GLU A 154 -10.23 20.86 7.78
C GLU A 154 -10.26 19.33 7.87
N ILE A 155 -11.45 18.72 7.83
CA ILE A 155 -11.59 17.26 7.79
C ILE A 155 -10.99 16.73 6.48
N VAL A 156 -11.32 17.36 5.36
CA VAL A 156 -10.75 17.01 4.04
C VAL A 156 -9.23 17.11 4.06
N ALA A 157 -8.68 18.22 4.55
CA ALA A 157 -7.24 18.44 4.60
C ALA A 157 -6.51 17.38 5.45
N THR A 158 -7.07 17.03 6.62
CA THR A 158 -6.46 16.05 7.52
C THR A 158 -6.59 14.61 6.99
N LEU A 159 -7.72 14.26 6.36
CA LEU A 159 -7.90 12.96 5.68
C LEU A 159 -6.94 12.82 4.49
N GLN A 160 -6.78 13.84 3.65
CA GLN A 160 -5.84 13.84 2.52
C GLN A 160 -4.39 13.66 2.98
N ALA A 161 -4.02 14.31 4.09
CA ALA A 161 -2.70 14.18 4.67
C ALA A 161 -2.46 12.82 5.36
N SER A 162 -3.51 11.99 5.53
CA SER A 162 -3.48 10.82 6.41
C SER A 162 -2.94 11.15 7.80
N ALA A 163 -3.41 12.27 8.35
CA ALA A 163 -2.95 12.79 9.63
C ALA A 163 -3.21 11.78 10.76
N PRO A 164 -2.48 11.88 11.90
CA PRO A 164 -2.79 11.12 13.10
C PRO A 164 -4.26 11.26 13.51
N THR A 165 -4.83 10.21 14.11
CA THR A 165 -6.27 10.13 14.39
C THR A 165 -6.77 11.32 15.21
N GLU A 166 -5.98 11.79 16.18
CA GLU A 166 -6.30 12.93 17.04
C GLU A 166 -6.45 14.25 16.27
N GLU A 167 -5.75 14.42 15.15
CA GLU A 167 -5.85 15.62 14.33
C GLU A 167 -7.12 15.61 13.47
N VAL A 168 -7.43 14.48 12.86
CA VAL A 168 -8.65 14.30 12.06
C VAL A 168 -9.89 14.39 12.96
N GLU A 169 -9.86 13.75 14.13
CA GLU A 169 -10.95 13.81 15.12
C GLU A 169 -11.16 15.24 15.63
N ARG A 170 -10.07 15.97 15.91
CA ARG A 170 -10.15 17.39 16.28
C ARG A 170 -10.80 18.21 15.16
N ALA A 171 -10.41 18.00 13.90
CA ALA A 171 -11.04 18.67 12.77
C ALA A 171 -12.55 18.38 12.69
N ILE A 172 -12.98 17.14 13.00
CA ILE A 172 -14.40 16.78 13.11
C ILE A 172 -15.07 17.55 14.25
N TRP A 173 -14.50 17.57 15.45
CA TRP A 173 -15.14 18.18 16.61
C TRP A 173 -15.39 19.68 16.48
N PHE A 174 -14.46 20.37 15.83
CA PHE A 174 -14.53 21.81 15.60
C PHE A 174 -15.12 22.18 14.23
N SER A 175 -15.54 21.19 13.44
CA SER A 175 -16.20 21.43 12.16
C SER A 175 -17.53 22.14 12.34
N GLY A 176 -17.95 22.88 11.30
CA GLY A 176 -19.28 23.49 11.26
C GLY A 176 -20.43 22.48 11.15
N TRP A 177 -20.11 21.18 10.96
CA TRP A 177 -21.07 20.09 11.09
C TRP A 177 -21.32 19.77 12.56
N ALA A 178 -20.27 19.42 13.29
CA ALA A 178 -20.38 19.01 14.68
C ALA A 178 -20.85 20.17 15.57
N SER A 179 -20.53 21.42 15.24
CA SER A 179 -20.91 22.61 16.02
C SER A 179 -20.61 22.47 17.52
N GLY A 180 -19.54 21.75 17.88
CA GLY A 180 -19.14 21.48 19.26
C GLY A 180 -19.88 20.33 19.98
N MET A 181 -20.73 19.56 19.32
CA MET A 181 -21.53 18.47 19.92
C MET A 181 -20.70 17.42 20.67
N TYR A 182 -19.45 17.20 20.27
CA TYR A 182 -18.57 16.22 20.91
C TYR A 182 -17.78 16.76 22.12
N ASN A 183 -18.03 18.01 22.55
CA ASN A 183 -17.42 18.64 23.73
C ASN A 183 -15.88 18.53 23.74
N ASN A 184 -15.24 18.97 22.65
CA ASN A 184 -13.78 18.90 22.47
C ASN A 184 -13.20 17.47 22.65
N GLY A 185 -13.96 16.45 22.24
CA GLY A 185 -13.57 15.04 22.36
C GLY A 185 -13.98 14.38 23.67
N ALA A 186 -14.52 15.10 24.65
CA ALA A 186 -14.96 14.51 25.91
C ALA A 186 -16.14 13.52 25.73
N HIS A 187 -16.93 13.66 24.67
CA HIS A 187 -17.98 12.70 24.30
C HIS A 187 -17.51 11.73 23.20
N TRP A 188 -16.24 11.79 22.80
CA TRP A 188 -15.68 10.88 21.82
C TRP A 188 -15.19 9.60 22.49
N ALA A 189 -15.54 8.46 21.91
CA ALA A 189 -15.14 7.16 22.41
C ALA A 189 -13.87 6.71 21.67
N TYR A 190 -12.91 6.14 22.41
CA TYR A 190 -11.61 5.74 21.83
C TYR A 190 -11.42 4.24 21.77
N ASN A 191 -12.31 3.46 22.40
CA ASN A 191 -12.30 2.02 22.26
C ASN A 191 -12.46 1.63 20.79
N GLU A 192 -11.96 0.45 20.46
CA GLU A 192 -12.10 -0.14 19.14
C GLU A 192 -13.58 -0.19 18.75
N VAL A 193 -13.86 0.12 17.47
CA VAL A 193 -15.20 0.01 16.90
C VAL A 193 -15.37 -1.45 16.44
N PRO A 194 -16.30 -2.22 17.04
CA PRO A 194 -16.56 -3.58 16.61
C PRO A 194 -16.87 -3.65 15.11
N VAL A 195 -16.43 -4.73 14.46
CA VAL A 195 -16.78 -5.01 13.08
C VAL A 195 -18.18 -5.61 13.06
N VAL A 196 -19.14 -4.91 12.44
CA VAL A 196 -20.55 -5.32 12.39
C VAL A 196 -21.04 -5.31 10.95
N GLN A 197 -21.56 -6.44 10.49
CA GLN A 197 -22.18 -6.56 9.17
C GLN A 197 -23.60 -5.99 9.16
N ALA A 198 -23.92 -5.23 8.12
CA ALA A 198 -25.29 -4.83 7.81
C ALA A 198 -25.97 -5.90 6.92
N PRO A 199 -27.31 -6.00 6.92
CA PRO A 199 -28.02 -6.94 6.05
C PRO A 199 -27.79 -6.61 4.56
N PRO A 200 -27.73 -7.61 3.66
CA PRO A 200 -27.51 -7.39 2.22
C PRO A 200 -28.47 -6.37 1.59
N SER A 201 -29.72 -6.34 2.05
CA SER A 201 -30.73 -5.40 1.55
C SER A 201 -30.38 -3.93 1.79
N ALA A 202 -29.61 -3.62 2.85
CA ALA A 202 -29.13 -2.25 3.10
C ALA A 202 -28.12 -1.80 2.04
N TRP A 203 -27.44 -2.73 1.38
CA TRP A 203 -26.49 -2.51 0.29
C TRP A 203 -27.13 -2.61 -1.10
N GLY A 204 -28.43 -2.88 -1.19
CA GLY A 204 -29.12 -3.10 -2.48
C GLY A 204 -28.82 -4.48 -3.10
N ARG A 205 -28.53 -5.48 -2.25
CA ARG A 205 -28.27 -6.87 -2.63
C ARG A 205 -29.37 -7.81 -2.12
#